data_AF-A0AB34L5P8-F1
#
_entry.id   AF-A0AB34L5P8-F1
#
_cell.length_a   1.000
_cell.length_b   1.000
_cell.length_c   1.000
_cell.angle_alpha   90.00
_cell.angle_beta   90.00
_cell.angle_gamma   90.00
#
_symmetry.space_group_name_H-M   'P 1'
#
loop_
_entity.id
_entity.type
_entity.pdbx_description
1 polymer ?
#
loop_
_entity_poly.entity_id
_entity_poly.type
_entity_poly.pdbx_seq_one_letter_code
_entity_poly.pdbx_strand_id
1 'polypeptide(L)' 'MQTYAHIEINEAQGHKDPSDHVIIAHAITEHLPLISSDTRFGFYRSQGLDLVFNQK' A
#
# COMPACT_ATOMS: atom_id res chain seq x y z
N MET A 1 -12.40 -13.69 7.12
CA MET A 1 -12.46 -12.69 6.04
C MET A 1 -12.01 -11.37 6.63
N GLN A 2 -10.77 -10.94 6.37
CA GLN A 2 -10.31 -9.62 6.83
C GLN A 2 -10.92 -8.56 5.92
N THR A 3 -11.82 -7.75 6.47
CA THR A 3 -12.38 -6.58 5.78
C THR A 3 -11.45 -5.37 5.95
N TYR A 4 -11.46 -4.47 4.96
CA TYR A 4 -10.63 -3.26 4.78
C TYR A 4 -10.48 -2.28 5.97
N ALA A 5 -11.15 -2.53 7.11
CA ALA A 5 -11.02 -1.73 8.34
C ALA A 5 -9.68 -1.93 9.09
N HIS A 6 -8.81 -2.85 8.63
CA HIS A 6 -7.58 -3.23 9.32
C HIS A 6 -6.28 -2.79 8.62
N ILE A 7 -6.33 -2.09 7.48
CA ILE A 7 -5.10 -1.50 6.93
C ILE A 7 -4.66 -0.39 7.87
N GLU A 8 -3.48 -0.55 8.45
CA GLU A 8 -2.83 0.51 9.20
C GLU A 8 -2.35 1.56 8.19
N ILE A 9 -2.74 2.81 8.43
CA ILE A 9 -2.38 3.93 7.57
C ILE A 9 -1.02 4.47 8.03
N ASN A 10 -0.17 4.83 7.08
CA ASN A 10 1.11 5.46 7.36
C ASN A 10 0.95 6.94 7.77
N GLU A 11 0.40 7.16 8.96
CA GLU A 11 0.24 8.50 9.55
C GLU A 11 1.61 9.16 9.83
N ALA A 12 2.63 8.35 10.15
CA ALA A 12 3.97 8.80 10.49
C ALA A 12 4.68 9.53 9.34
N GLN A 13 4.43 9.13 8.08
CA GLN A 13 5.01 9.78 6.89
C GLN A 13 4.03 10.75 6.21
N GLY A 14 2.90 11.07 6.86
CA GLY A 14 1.90 11.99 6.31
C GLY A 14 1.25 11.48 5.03
N HIS A 15 1.11 10.17 4.87
CA HIS A 15 0.47 9.56 3.71
C HIS A 15 -1.05 9.72 3.84
N LYS A 16 -1.58 10.80 3.26
CA LYS A 16 -2.97 11.25 3.47
C LYS A 16 -3.84 11.23 2.22
N ASP A 17 -3.35 10.73 1.08
CA ASP A 17 -4.17 10.66 -0.12
C ASP A 17 -5.15 9.48 -0.02
N PRO A 18 -6.47 9.72 0.00
CA PRO A 18 -7.46 8.65 0.06
C PRO A 18 -7.40 7.72 -1.15
N SER A 19 -6.94 8.22 -2.31
CA SER A 19 -6.82 7.45 -3.55
C SER A 19 -5.74 6.38 -3.42
N ASP A 20 -4.61 6.72 -2.79
CA ASP A 20 -3.54 5.75 -2.53
C ASP A 20 -4.03 4.60 -1.67
N HIS A 21 -4.86 4.88 -0.67
CA HIS A 21 -5.42 3.85 0.20
C HIS A 21 -6.32 2.89 -0.57
N VAL A 22 -7.14 3.39 -1.50
CA VAL A 22 -7.97 2.54 -2.36
C VAL A 22 -7.11 1.67 -3.27
N ILE A 23 -6.06 2.23 -3.87
CA ILE A 23 -5.15 1.49 -4.76
C ILE A 23 -4.42 0.40 -3.99
N ILE A 24 -3.84 0.72 -2.82
CA ILE A 24 -3.12 -0.23 -1.97
C ILE A 24 -4.07 -1.34 -1.49
N ALA A 25 -5.25 -0.96 -1.02
CA ALA A 25 -6.27 -1.90 -0.58
C ALA A 25 -6.69 -2.87 -1.69
N HIS A 26 -6.91 -2.36 -2.90
CA HIS A 26 -7.26 -3.18 -4.05
C HIS A 26 -6.11 -4.11 -4.45
N ALA A 27 -4.88 -3.60 -4.49
CA ALA A 27 -3.69 -4.38 -4.82
C ALA A 27 -3.47 -5.54 -3.84
N ILE A 28 -3.60 -5.29 -2.53
CA ILE A 28 -3.50 -6.33 -1.51
C ILE A 28 -4.62 -7.38 -1.68
N THR A 29 -5.85 -6.95 -1.90
CA THR A 29 -7.01 -7.85 -1.97
C THR A 29 -6.96 -8.77 -3.18
N GLU A 30 -6.67 -8.20 -4.34
CA GLU A 30 -6.59 -8.93 -5.59
C GLU A 30 -5.21 -9.59 -5.80
N HIS A 31 -4.31 -9.49 -4.81
CA HIS A 31 -2.93 -9.98 -4.87
C HIS A 31 -2.20 -9.50 -6.13
N LEU A 32 -2.44 -8.24 -6.49
CA LEU A 32 -1.83 -7.60 -7.66
C LEU A 32 -0.51 -6.92 -7.25
N PRO A 33 0.56 -7.09 -8.03
CA PRO A 33 1.78 -6.34 -7.83
C PRO A 33 1.52 -4.84 -8.12
N LEU A 34 1.86 -3.99 -7.17
CA LEU A 34 1.79 -2.54 -7.33
C LEU A 34 3.14 -2.01 -7.80
N ILE A 35 3.17 -1.39 -8.98
CA ILE A 35 4.37 -0.75 -9.52
C ILE A 35 4.29 0.74 -9.20
N SER A 36 5.22 1.23 -8.37
CA SER A 36 5.27 2.65 -8.00
C SER A 36 6.70 3.10 -7.69
N SER A 37 7.00 4.37 -7.95
CA SER A 37 8.24 5.03 -7.50
C SER A 37 8.10 5.65 -6.11
N ASP A 38 6.91 5.61 -5.51
CA ASP A 38 6.66 6.18 -4.19
C ASP A 38 7.30 5.31 -3.09
N THR A 39 8.26 5.89 -2.38
CA THR A 39 8.97 5.21 -1.29
C THR A 39 8.11 5.00 -0.06
N ARG A 40 6.98 5.72 0.07
CA ARG A 40 6.05 5.64 1.21
C ARG A 40 5.22 4.37 1.17
N PHE A 41 5.05 3.76 -0.01
CA PHE A 41 4.30 2.51 -0.17
C PHE A 41 5.03 1.31 0.46
N GLY A 42 6.34 1.44 0.71
CA GLY A 42 7.13 0.41 1.40
C GLY A 42 6.57 0.02 2.77
N PHE A 43 5.88 0.94 3.46
CA PHE A 43 5.23 0.69 4.75
C PHE A 43 4.19 -0.45 4.68
N TYR A 44 3.48 -0.60 3.56
CA TYR A 44 2.39 -1.56 3.42
C TYR A 44 2.86 -2.96 3.02
N ARG A 45 4.16 -3.16 2.75
CA ARG A 45 4.72 -4.50 2.44
C ARG A 45 4.48 -5.50 3.57
N SER A 46 4.62 -5.05 4.82
CA SER A 46 4.34 -5.87 6.01
C SER A 46 2.86 -6.25 6.14
N GLN A 47 1.98 -5.52 5.46
CA GLN A 47 0.53 -5.74 5.44
C GLN A 47 0.08 -6.54 4.21
N GLY A 48 1.01 -7.09 3.43
CA GLY A 48 0.72 -7.95 2.28
C GLY A 48 0.82 -7.27 0.91
N LEU A 49 1.26 -6.01 0.83
CA LEU A 49 1.45 -5.35 -0.46
C LEU A 49 2.69 -5.90 -1.17
N ASP A 50 2.49 -6.50 -2.34
CA ASP A 50 3.58 -6.79 -3.27
C ASP A 50 3.94 -5.52 -4.04
N LEU A 51 5.03 -4.86 -3.64
CA LEU A 51 5.49 -3.61 -4.24
C LEU A 51 6.68 -3.87 -5.15
N VAL A 52 6.61 -3.37 -6.38
CA VAL A 52 7.74 -3.29 -7.30
C VAL A 52 8.09 -1.82 -7.49
N PHE A 53 9.33 -1.46 -7.15
CA PHE A 53 9.84 -0.11 -7.33
C PHE A 53 11.22 -0.15 -7.97
N ASN A 54 11.54 0.88 -8.74
CA ASN A 54 12.85 0.99 -9.35
C ASN A 54 13.89 1.35 -8.28
N GLN A 55 14.75 0.39 -7.92
CA GLN A 55 15.94 0.64 -7.12
C GLN A 55 17.00 1.25 -8.03
N LYS A 56 17.17 2.57 -7.93
CA LYS A 56 18.32 3.26 -8.53
C LYS A 56 19.60 2.93 -7.78
#